data_AF-A0A944IMT0-F1
#
_entry.id   AF-A0A944IMT0-F1
#
_cell.length_a   1.000
_cell.length_b   1.000
_cell.length_c   1.000
_cell.angle_alpha   90.00
_cell.angle_beta   90.00
_cell.angle_gamma   90.00
#
_symmetry.space_group_name_H-M   'P 1'
#
loop_
_entity.id
_entity.type
_entity.pdbx_description
1 polymer ?
#
loop_
_entity_poly.entity_id
_entity_poly.type
_entity_poly.pdbx_seq_one_letter_code
_entity_poly.pdbx_strand_id
1 'polypeptide(L)'
;MGPVPARGVDGVSRTDAARGPAGVRETAGARESTDALGTAGVRATARVHARRDGRGGTALPVLDGEGPLAPRRTRSVGTEARVTLVGAMSGPLGGDRLTVEADVGEGARLRVGSAAATIALPGQTKDEARYVVRLTVADGGELYWLPEQLIAARGSDLYVTTRADLAAGARLVLREEQVLGRAGEEPGRLTSRLTVRIAGRCVLDQELSCGPGAPGGWDGPAVLAGHRAVGQAVVVRPEFAQSPPSARTAGEGAAVLPLAGPAVLVTAVAPDALRLRRLLDEALAGLDGD
;
A
#
# COMPACT_ATOMS: atom_id res chain seq x y z
N MET A 1 -12.46 -81.56 15.05
CA MET A 1 -12.93 -80.98 16.32
C MET A 1 -12.75 -79.46 16.23
N GLY A 2 -13.66 -78.67 15.65
CA GLY A 2 -15.00 -78.93 15.09
C GLY A 2 -16.12 -78.84 16.15
N PRO A 3 -17.32 -78.27 15.84
CA PRO A 3 -17.84 -77.84 14.53
C PRO A 3 -18.26 -76.33 14.46
N VAL A 4 -18.86 -75.94 13.32
CA VAL A 4 -19.58 -74.67 13.09
C VAL A 4 -21.05 -74.97 12.77
N PRO A 5 -22.00 -74.27 13.41
CA PRO A 5 -23.09 -73.54 12.71
C PRO A 5 -23.24 -72.12 13.33
N ALA A 6 -24.26 -71.27 13.13
CA ALA A 6 -25.57 -71.37 12.46
C ALA A 6 -25.98 -70.01 11.79
N ARG A 7 -27.29 -69.69 11.75
CA ARG A 7 -27.92 -68.50 11.11
C ARG A 7 -29.32 -68.23 11.70
N GLY A 8 -29.84 -67.02 11.52
CA GLY A 8 -31.28 -66.71 11.48
C GLY A 8 -31.95 -66.34 12.82
N VAL A 9 -33.12 -65.70 12.85
CA VAL A 9 -33.97 -65.07 11.80
C VAL A 9 -34.81 -63.92 12.41
N ASP A 10 -35.46 -63.11 11.57
CA ASP A 10 -36.33 -61.99 11.96
C ASP A 10 -37.57 -62.38 12.80
N GLY A 11 -38.08 -61.42 13.58
CA GLY A 11 -39.32 -61.57 14.36
C GLY A 11 -40.03 -60.23 14.59
N VAL A 12 -41.12 -59.99 13.86
CA VAL A 12 -41.96 -58.78 13.94
C VAL A 12 -43.20 -59.02 14.80
N SER A 13 -43.55 -58.10 15.71
CA SER A 13 -44.96 -57.74 15.98
C SER A 13 -45.17 -56.50 16.86
N ARG A 14 -46.38 -55.93 16.73
CA ARG A 14 -46.99 -54.81 17.49
C ARG A 14 -47.54 -55.34 18.84
N THR A 15 -48.10 -54.56 19.78
CA THR A 15 -48.48 -53.12 19.84
C THR A 15 -48.09 -52.58 21.25
N ASP A 16 -48.66 -51.58 21.96
CA ASP A 16 -49.83 -50.68 21.81
C ASP A 16 -49.57 -49.29 22.46
N ALA A 17 -50.58 -48.41 22.53
CA ALA A 17 -50.44 -46.98 22.84
C ALA A 17 -50.98 -46.53 24.22
N ALA A 18 -50.44 -45.42 24.75
CA ALA A 18 -51.13 -44.56 25.71
C ALA A 18 -50.58 -43.11 25.79
N ARG A 19 -51.45 -42.12 25.53
CA ARG A 19 -51.49 -40.71 26.03
C ARG A 19 -50.30 -39.75 25.78
N GLY A 20 -50.61 -38.56 25.22
CA GLY A 20 -49.75 -37.35 25.25
C GLY A 20 -49.93 -36.51 26.53
N PRO A 21 -49.63 -35.18 26.54
CA PRO A 21 -50.20 -34.22 25.58
C PRO A 21 -49.33 -33.00 25.16
N ALA A 22 -49.91 -32.17 24.27
CA ALA A 22 -49.80 -30.70 24.13
C ALA A 22 -48.44 -29.98 23.85
N GLY A 23 -48.43 -29.18 22.77
CA GLY A 23 -47.42 -28.15 22.47
C GLY A 23 -46.14 -28.70 21.83
N VAL A 24 -45.47 -28.02 20.88
CA VAL A 24 -45.61 -26.65 20.34
C VAL A 24 -45.62 -26.71 18.80
N ARG A 25 -46.27 -25.75 18.13
CA ARG A 25 -46.06 -25.51 16.68
C ARG A 25 -44.76 -24.75 16.49
N GLU A 26 -43.65 -25.46 16.34
CA GLU A 26 -42.42 -24.85 15.86
C GLU A 26 -42.53 -24.65 14.35
N THR A 27 -42.55 -23.39 13.90
CA THR A 27 -42.59 -23.06 12.48
C THR A 27 -41.28 -23.47 11.82
N ALA A 28 -41.36 -24.00 10.60
CA ALA A 28 -40.20 -24.35 9.80
C ALA A 28 -39.40 -23.09 9.40
N GLY A 29 -38.55 -22.61 10.31
CA GLY A 29 -37.52 -21.64 10.00
C GLY A 29 -36.60 -22.23 8.94
N ALA A 30 -36.42 -21.51 7.84
CA ALA A 30 -35.41 -21.89 6.87
C ALA A 30 -34.06 -21.95 7.59
N ARG A 31 -33.31 -23.04 7.40
CA ARG A 31 -31.90 -23.07 7.77
C ARG A 31 -31.16 -22.15 6.81
N GLU A 32 -31.02 -20.88 7.18
CA GLU A 32 -30.10 -19.98 6.50
C GLU A 32 -28.72 -20.62 6.54
N SER A 33 -28.19 -20.91 5.36
CA SER A 33 -26.88 -21.53 5.20
C SER A 33 -25.82 -20.51 5.58
N THR A 34 -25.32 -20.59 6.82
CA THR A 34 -24.19 -19.81 7.35
C THR A 34 -22.85 -20.26 6.74
N ASP A 35 -22.82 -20.44 5.43
CA ASP A 35 -21.78 -21.11 4.65
C ASP A 35 -21.52 -20.35 3.33
N ALA A 36 -21.50 -19.01 3.44
CA ALA A 36 -21.27 -18.07 2.33
C ALA A 36 -20.65 -16.72 2.75
N LEU A 37 -20.15 -16.58 3.99
CA LEU A 37 -19.35 -15.42 4.40
C LEU A 37 -17.94 -15.55 3.79
N GLY A 38 -17.83 -15.14 2.54
CA GLY A 38 -16.79 -15.58 1.60
C GLY A 38 -15.36 -15.21 1.97
N THR A 39 -14.44 -16.05 1.51
CA THR A 39 -12.96 -15.95 1.58
C THR A 39 -12.36 -14.82 0.72
N ALA A 40 -13.08 -13.71 0.54
CA ALA A 40 -12.67 -12.58 -0.28
C ALA A 40 -11.85 -11.56 0.53
N GLY A 41 -10.73 -11.08 -0.05
CA GLY A 41 -9.91 -10.02 0.53
C GLY A 41 -10.65 -8.67 0.60
N VAL A 42 -10.22 -7.81 1.53
CA VAL A 42 -10.86 -6.55 1.88
C VAL A 42 -10.70 -5.54 0.75
N ARG A 43 -11.78 -4.81 0.43
CA ARG A 43 -11.75 -3.65 -0.47
C ARG A 43 -11.99 -2.39 0.34
N ALA A 44 -11.08 -1.43 0.24
CA ALA A 44 -11.15 -0.21 1.04
C ALA A 44 -10.44 0.97 0.36
N THR A 45 -10.97 2.16 0.57
CA THR A 45 -10.43 3.43 0.10
C THR A 45 -10.26 4.42 1.26
N ALA A 46 -9.14 5.14 1.29
CA ALA A 46 -8.97 6.35 2.09
C ALA A 46 -8.84 7.57 1.16
N ARG A 47 -9.49 8.68 1.52
CA ARG A 47 -9.60 9.90 0.69
C ARG A 47 -9.20 11.14 1.46
N VAL A 48 -8.30 11.93 0.88
CA VAL A 48 -7.77 13.16 1.46
C VAL A 48 -7.84 14.28 0.44
N HIS A 49 -8.81 15.18 0.53
CA HIS A 49 -8.88 16.36 -0.32
C HIS A 49 -8.38 17.58 0.47
N ALA A 50 -7.37 18.27 -0.06
CA ALA A 50 -6.82 19.50 0.50
C ALA A 50 -7.23 20.71 -0.34
N ARG A 51 -7.68 21.78 0.30
CA ARG A 51 -8.13 23.04 -0.34
C ARG A 51 -7.66 24.24 0.47
N ARG A 52 -7.41 25.39 -0.16
CA ARG A 52 -7.16 26.64 0.59
C ARG A 52 -8.39 27.01 1.41
N ASP A 53 -8.18 27.50 2.64
CA ASP A 53 -9.25 27.85 3.58
C ASP A 53 -9.75 29.30 3.48
N GLY A 54 -9.20 30.09 2.55
CA GLY A 54 -9.48 31.52 2.38
C GLY A 54 -8.86 32.43 3.46
N ARG A 55 -8.16 31.85 4.45
CA ARG A 55 -7.56 32.53 5.62
C ARG A 55 -6.02 32.43 5.62
N GLY A 56 -5.46 31.82 4.59
CA GLY A 56 -4.02 31.62 4.40
C GLY A 56 -3.55 30.17 4.64
N GLY A 57 -4.40 29.30 5.17
CA GLY A 57 -4.09 27.90 5.43
C GLY A 57 -4.72 26.91 4.45
N THR A 58 -4.61 25.63 4.81
CA THR A 58 -5.19 24.51 4.07
C THR A 58 -6.24 23.79 4.92
N ALA A 59 -7.47 23.72 4.42
CA ALA A 59 -8.55 22.90 4.96
C ALA A 59 -8.54 21.49 4.34
N LEU A 60 -9.13 20.54 5.07
CA LEU A 60 -9.33 19.15 4.64
C LEU A 60 -10.83 18.84 4.54
N PRO A 61 -11.54 19.32 3.49
CA PRO A 61 -12.98 19.08 3.32
C PRO A 61 -13.35 17.61 3.09
N VAL A 62 -12.40 16.75 2.68
CA VAL A 62 -12.55 15.29 2.72
C VAL A 62 -11.35 14.71 3.45
N LEU A 63 -11.64 13.90 4.47
CA LEU A 63 -10.67 13.15 5.27
C LEU A 63 -11.36 11.87 5.75
N ASP A 64 -11.50 10.93 4.83
CA ASP A 64 -12.39 9.76 4.93
C ASP A 64 -11.60 8.46 4.76
N GLY A 65 -12.07 7.36 5.34
CA GLY A 65 -11.29 6.12 5.43
C GLY A 65 -12.11 4.88 5.73
N GLU A 66 -12.30 4.05 4.72
CA GLU A 66 -12.80 2.69 4.83
C GLU A 66 -11.72 1.81 5.52
N GLY A 67 -12.10 0.98 6.50
CA GLY A 67 -11.15 0.08 7.17
C GLY A 67 -10.52 -0.91 6.18
N PRO A 68 -9.19 -1.11 6.15
CA PRO A 68 -8.23 -0.86 7.23
C PRO A 68 -7.53 0.51 7.22
N LEU A 69 -7.87 1.47 6.37
CA LEU A 69 -7.10 2.70 6.17
C LEU A 69 -7.78 3.92 6.81
N ALA A 70 -7.30 4.35 7.99
CA ALA A 70 -7.84 5.50 8.70
C ALA A 70 -6.91 6.73 8.59
N PRO A 71 -7.19 7.72 7.72
CA PRO A 71 -6.43 8.97 7.69
C PRO A 71 -6.80 9.84 8.89
N ARG A 72 -5.80 10.32 9.63
CA ARG A 72 -5.97 11.18 10.81
C ARG A 72 -5.32 12.52 10.58
N ARG A 73 -6.05 13.61 10.81
CA ARG A 73 -5.47 14.97 10.81
C ARG A 73 -4.49 15.10 11.97
N THR A 74 -3.28 15.54 11.67
CA THR A 74 -2.27 15.89 12.68
C THR A 74 -1.99 17.40 12.65
N ARG A 75 -1.10 17.90 13.52
CA ARG A 75 -0.89 19.33 13.73
C ARG A 75 -0.38 20.00 12.44
N SER A 76 -1.18 20.89 11.85
CA SER A 76 -0.79 21.79 10.75
C SER A 76 0.43 22.63 11.11
N VAL A 77 1.25 22.97 10.10
CA VAL A 77 2.45 23.82 10.26
C VAL A 77 2.41 24.94 9.23
N GLY A 78 2.32 26.19 9.69
CA GLY A 78 2.10 27.33 8.81
C GLY A 78 0.82 27.15 7.98
N THR A 79 0.99 27.07 6.66
CA THR A 79 -0.10 26.89 5.69
C THR A 79 -0.35 25.41 5.31
N GLU A 80 0.52 24.49 5.76
CA GLU A 80 0.50 23.05 5.46
C GLU A 80 -0.51 22.30 6.35
N ALA A 81 -1.44 21.58 5.72
CA ALA A 81 -2.25 20.57 6.40
C ALA A 81 -1.47 19.26 6.53
N ARG A 82 -1.54 18.60 7.70
CA ARG A 82 -0.88 17.31 7.94
C ARG A 82 -1.90 16.20 8.15
N VAL A 83 -1.65 15.07 7.50
CA VAL A 83 -2.41 13.82 7.63
C VAL A 83 -1.46 12.67 7.88
N THR A 84 -1.84 11.79 8.80
CA THR A 84 -1.14 10.55 9.12
C THR A 84 -2.08 9.39 8.82
N LEU A 85 -1.70 8.53 7.87
CA LEU A 85 -2.38 7.28 7.56
C LEU A 85 -2.13 6.29 8.69
N VAL A 86 -3.20 5.80 9.33
CA VAL A 86 -3.14 4.78 10.37
C VAL A 86 -3.71 3.49 9.79
N GLY A 87 -2.88 2.44 9.76
CA GLY A 87 -3.35 1.08 9.54
C GLY A 87 -4.17 0.63 10.74
N ALA A 88 -5.49 0.53 10.58
CA ALA A 88 -6.41 0.08 11.62
C ALA A 88 -6.44 -1.45 11.77
N MET A 89 -5.90 -2.18 10.79
CA MET A 89 -5.68 -3.62 10.81
C MET A 89 -4.34 -3.95 10.12
N SER A 90 -3.80 -5.15 10.32
CA SER A 90 -2.59 -5.60 9.62
C SER A 90 -2.88 -5.94 8.16
N GLY A 91 -2.12 -5.38 7.23
CA GLY A 91 -2.23 -5.67 5.80
C GLY A 91 -1.40 -4.71 4.92
N PRO A 92 -1.43 -4.88 3.58
CA PRO A 92 -2.34 -5.77 2.83
C PRO A 92 -2.14 -7.26 3.11
N LEU A 93 -3.25 -8.00 3.19
CA LEU A 93 -3.30 -9.46 3.14
C LEU A 93 -3.54 -9.94 1.70
N GLY A 94 -3.15 -11.18 1.39
CA GLY A 94 -3.43 -11.80 0.09
C GLY A 94 -4.91 -11.68 -0.30
N GLY A 95 -5.15 -11.17 -1.51
CA GLY A 95 -6.48 -10.85 -2.05
C GLY A 95 -7.02 -9.44 -1.78
N ASP A 96 -6.43 -8.67 -0.85
CA ASP A 96 -6.87 -7.31 -0.53
C ASP A 96 -6.76 -6.35 -1.72
N ARG A 97 -7.61 -5.32 -1.74
CA ARG A 97 -7.64 -4.24 -2.74
C ARG A 97 -7.77 -2.89 -2.03
N LEU A 98 -6.64 -2.37 -1.54
CA LEU A 98 -6.58 -1.11 -0.80
C LEU A 98 -6.25 0.06 -1.73
N THR A 99 -6.90 1.20 -1.53
CA THR A 99 -6.65 2.44 -2.31
C THR A 99 -6.47 3.64 -1.39
N VAL A 100 -5.54 4.55 -1.71
CA VAL A 100 -5.44 5.89 -1.11
C VAL A 100 -5.52 6.94 -2.21
N GLU A 101 -6.40 7.91 -2.04
CA GLU A 101 -6.63 9.01 -2.97
C GLU A 101 -6.30 10.33 -2.25
N ALA A 102 -5.28 11.06 -2.73
CA ALA A 102 -4.87 12.35 -2.18
C ALA A 102 -4.92 13.42 -3.27
N ASP A 103 -5.78 14.42 -3.09
CA ASP A 103 -6.10 15.45 -4.08
C ASP A 103 -5.87 16.85 -3.50
N VAL A 104 -4.86 17.55 -4.04
CA VAL A 104 -4.41 18.86 -3.57
C VAL A 104 -4.87 19.92 -4.57
N GLY A 105 -5.83 20.74 -4.15
CA GLY A 105 -6.38 21.83 -4.96
C GLY A 105 -5.44 23.03 -5.09
N GLU A 106 -5.85 23.99 -5.92
CA GLU A 106 -5.05 25.16 -6.31
C GLU A 106 -4.45 25.89 -5.09
N GLY A 107 -3.12 26.04 -5.07
CA GLY A 107 -2.38 26.71 -4.00
C GLY A 107 -2.54 26.12 -2.58
N ALA A 108 -3.10 24.92 -2.43
CA ALA A 108 -3.19 24.20 -1.16
C ALA A 108 -1.88 23.44 -0.86
N ARG A 109 -1.59 23.20 0.43
CA ARG A 109 -0.37 22.49 0.87
C ARG A 109 -0.72 21.32 1.78
N LEU A 110 -0.37 20.10 1.37
CA LEU A 110 -0.67 18.86 2.07
C LEU A 110 0.60 18.05 2.33
N ARG A 111 0.76 17.56 3.57
CA ARG A 111 1.70 16.50 3.90
C ARG A 111 0.96 15.26 4.38
N VAL A 112 1.20 14.13 3.72
CA VAL A 112 0.73 12.81 4.11
C VAL A 112 1.93 11.96 4.52
N GLY A 113 1.88 11.40 5.72
CA GLY A 113 2.76 10.30 6.15
C GLY A 113 1.94 9.13 6.69
N SER A 114 2.58 8.12 7.28
CA SER A 114 1.90 7.03 8.00
C SER A 114 2.35 6.97 9.46
N ALA A 115 1.57 6.31 10.31
CA ALA A 115 1.91 6.14 11.74
C ALA A 115 2.94 5.01 11.99
N ALA A 116 3.08 4.10 11.02
CA ALA A 116 3.99 2.96 11.04
C ALA A 116 4.25 2.50 9.59
N ALA A 117 5.18 1.56 9.44
CA ALA A 117 5.39 0.84 8.19
C ALA A 117 4.13 0.05 7.77
N THR A 118 3.87 -0.03 6.47
CA THR A 118 2.86 -0.93 5.89
C THR A 118 3.47 -2.32 5.76
N ILE A 119 2.77 -3.39 6.16
CA ILE A 119 3.34 -4.75 6.12
C ILE A 119 2.44 -5.65 5.27
N ALA A 120 2.94 -6.01 4.09
CA ALA A 120 2.31 -7.01 3.24
C ALA A 120 2.47 -8.39 3.87
N LEU A 121 1.37 -9.14 3.95
CA LEU A 121 1.27 -10.40 4.69
C LEU A 121 0.57 -11.48 3.84
N PRO A 122 0.87 -12.77 4.06
CA PRO A 122 0.13 -13.86 3.41
C PRO A 122 -1.37 -13.81 3.76
N GLY A 123 -2.23 -13.99 2.76
CA GLY A 123 -3.68 -14.11 2.94
C GLY A 123 -4.12 -15.53 3.31
N GLN A 124 -5.44 -15.72 3.45
CA GLN A 124 -6.05 -17.06 3.53
C GLN A 124 -6.09 -17.73 2.15
N THR A 125 -6.22 -16.93 1.08
CA THR A 125 -6.00 -17.38 -0.30
C THR A 125 -4.56 -17.05 -0.73
N LYS A 126 -4.15 -17.61 -1.88
CA LYS A 126 -2.87 -17.30 -2.54
C LYS A 126 -2.99 -16.13 -3.54
N ASP A 127 -4.02 -15.30 -3.40
CA ASP A 127 -4.27 -14.21 -4.35
C ASP A 127 -3.34 -13.02 -4.09
N GLU A 128 -2.85 -12.43 -5.17
CA GLU A 128 -2.06 -11.20 -5.15
C GLU A 128 -2.87 -10.05 -4.50
N ALA A 129 -2.32 -9.48 -3.43
CA ALA A 129 -2.83 -8.26 -2.82
C ALA A 129 -2.54 -7.05 -3.71
N ARG A 130 -3.35 -6.00 -3.64
CA ARG A 130 -3.11 -4.75 -4.39
C ARG A 130 -3.23 -3.51 -3.51
N TYR A 131 -2.27 -2.60 -3.66
CA TYR A 131 -2.24 -1.29 -2.99
C TYR A 131 -2.09 -0.18 -4.01
N VAL A 132 -3.10 0.67 -4.17
CA VAL A 132 -3.15 1.72 -5.20
C VAL A 132 -3.08 3.10 -4.56
N VAL A 133 -2.11 3.91 -4.95
CA VAL A 133 -1.97 5.31 -4.51
C VAL A 133 -2.25 6.23 -5.70
N ARG A 134 -3.23 7.12 -5.55
CA ARG A 134 -3.61 8.14 -6.54
C ARG A 134 -3.35 9.51 -5.96
N LEU A 135 -2.39 10.23 -6.55
CA LEU A 135 -2.02 11.59 -6.14
C LEU A 135 -2.40 12.55 -7.26
N THR A 136 -3.17 13.58 -6.95
CA THR A 136 -3.49 14.68 -7.88
C THR A 136 -3.09 16.01 -7.26
N VAL A 137 -2.37 16.84 -8.02
CA VAL A 137 -1.91 18.16 -7.55
C VAL A 137 -2.22 19.23 -8.60
N ALA A 138 -3.15 20.12 -8.27
CA ALA A 138 -3.54 21.26 -9.08
C ALA A 138 -2.49 22.39 -9.04
N ASP A 139 -2.69 23.44 -9.85
CA ASP A 139 -1.67 24.47 -10.06
C ASP A 139 -1.35 25.27 -8.79
N GLY A 140 -0.06 25.59 -8.59
CA GLY A 140 0.46 26.13 -7.33
C GLY A 140 0.30 25.24 -6.08
N GLY A 141 -0.36 24.08 -6.19
CA GLY A 141 -0.55 23.12 -5.10
C GLY A 141 0.75 22.38 -4.77
N GLU A 142 0.88 21.94 -3.52
CA GLU A 142 2.08 21.27 -3.02
C GLU A 142 1.73 20.02 -2.19
N LEU A 143 2.33 18.89 -2.54
CA LEU A 143 2.16 17.61 -1.86
C LEU A 143 3.49 17.04 -1.36
N TYR A 144 3.56 16.75 -0.06
CA TYR A 144 4.58 15.89 0.52
C TYR A 144 3.97 14.50 0.80
N TRP A 145 4.18 13.54 -0.09
CA TRP A 145 3.81 12.14 0.11
C TRP A 145 5.00 11.38 0.69
N LEU A 146 5.03 11.27 2.01
CA LEU A 146 6.16 10.75 2.80
C LEU A 146 5.68 9.73 3.84
N PRO A 147 5.08 8.59 3.43
CA PRO A 147 4.82 7.48 4.34
C PRO A 147 6.11 6.88 4.90
N GLU A 148 5.95 6.04 5.93
CA GLU A 148 6.99 5.10 6.36
C GLU A 148 7.04 3.87 5.43
N GLN A 149 8.02 2.99 5.64
CA GLN A 149 8.36 1.91 4.72
C GLN A 149 7.21 0.93 4.43
N LEU A 150 7.28 0.25 3.29
CA LEU A 150 6.50 -0.94 2.99
C LEU A 150 7.39 -2.18 3.17
N ILE A 151 6.92 -3.17 3.93
CA ILE A 151 7.63 -4.42 4.20
C ILE A 151 6.92 -5.59 3.51
N ALA A 152 7.59 -6.26 2.58
CA ALA A 152 7.11 -7.48 1.94
C ALA A 152 7.52 -8.70 2.79
N ALA A 153 6.68 -9.09 3.76
CA ALA A 153 6.97 -10.21 4.66
C ALA A 153 6.79 -11.57 3.98
N ARG A 154 7.37 -12.63 4.56
CA ARG A 154 7.48 -13.95 3.93
C ARG A 154 6.13 -14.52 3.47
N GLY A 155 6.03 -14.83 2.19
CA GLY A 155 4.83 -15.42 1.59
C GLY A 155 3.69 -14.45 1.31
N SER A 156 3.89 -13.14 1.49
CA SER A 156 3.05 -12.14 0.82
C SER A 156 3.31 -12.13 -0.69
N ASP A 157 2.30 -11.72 -1.47
CA ASP A 157 2.44 -11.31 -2.87
C ASP A 157 1.63 -10.02 -3.05
N LEU A 158 2.31 -8.93 -3.42
CA LEU A 158 1.71 -7.59 -3.46
C LEU A 158 2.10 -6.85 -4.73
N TYR A 159 1.09 -6.33 -5.43
CA TYR A 159 1.24 -5.35 -6.50
C TYR A 159 0.89 -3.94 -6.01
N VAL A 160 1.89 -3.08 -5.93
CA VAL A 160 1.75 -1.65 -5.60
C VAL A 160 1.66 -0.83 -6.89
N THR A 161 0.78 0.17 -6.93
CA THR A 161 0.72 1.14 -8.03
C THR A 161 0.58 2.54 -7.48
N THR A 162 1.63 3.34 -7.62
CA THR A 162 1.60 4.77 -7.29
C THR A 162 1.50 5.57 -8.58
N ARG A 163 0.49 6.44 -8.66
CA ARG A 163 0.29 7.35 -9.79
C ARG A 163 0.16 8.78 -9.30
N ALA A 164 0.97 9.67 -9.84
CA ALA A 164 0.90 11.10 -9.59
C ALA A 164 0.59 11.86 -10.89
N ASP A 165 -0.52 12.58 -10.92
CA ASP A 165 -0.92 13.49 -12.00
C ASP A 165 -0.85 14.95 -11.50
N LEU A 166 -0.02 15.77 -12.15
CA LEU A 166 0.28 17.14 -11.73
C LEU A 166 -0.08 18.17 -12.81
N ALA A 167 -0.53 19.34 -12.36
CA ALA A 167 -0.58 20.57 -13.15
C ALA A 167 0.84 21.11 -13.46
N ALA A 168 0.95 22.21 -14.19
CA ALA A 168 2.24 22.74 -14.66
C ALA A 168 3.04 23.44 -13.55
N GLY A 169 2.36 24.23 -12.70
CA GLY A 169 2.92 24.92 -11.54
C GLY A 169 2.84 24.13 -10.22
N ALA A 170 2.48 22.85 -10.28
CA ALA A 170 2.35 21.99 -9.10
C ALA A 170 3.70 21.52 -8.54
N ARG A 171 3.73 21.23 -7.24
CA ARG A 171 4.92 20.75 -6.50
C ARG A 171 4.64 19.40 -5.84
N LEU A 172 5.66 18.53 -5.85
CA LEU A 172 5.60 17.22 -5.20
C LEU A 172 6.95 16.86 -4.58
N VAL A 173 6.91 16.28 -3.39
CA VAL A 173 7.96 15.41 -2.86
C VAL A 173 7.30 14.08 -2.53
N LEU A 174 7.61 13.05 -3.28
CA LEU A 174 7.11 11.68 -3.13
C LEU A 174 8.27 10.81 -2.68
N ARG A 175 8.12 9.99 -1.65
CA ARG A 175 9.09 8.96 -1.26
C ARG A 175 8.41 7.59 -1.15
N GLU A 176 9.06 6.58 -1.71
CA GLU A 176 8.74 5.16 -1.51
C GLU A 176 9.97 4.44 -0.97
N GLU A 177 9.78 3.57 0.01
CA GLU A 177 10.81 2.72 0.58
C GLU A 177 10.25 1.31 0.74
N GLN A 178 10.84 0.36 0.03
CA GLN A 178 10.45 -1.04 -0.04
C GLN A 178 11.49 -1.87 0.73
N VAL A 179 11.03 -2.73 1.64
CA VAL A 179 11.87 -3.57 2.50
C VAL A 179 11.49 -5.02 2.27
N LEU A 180 12.47 -5.83 1.89
CA LEU A 180 12.30 -7.22 1.51
C LEU A 180 12.44 -8.09 2.76
N GLY A 181 11.32 -8.60 3.28
CA GLY A 181 11.24 -9.34 4.55
C GLY A 181 11.44 -8.48 5.80
N ARG A 182 10.99 -8.97 6.95
CA ARG A 182 11.40 -8.44 8.27
C ARG A 182 12.86 -8.82 8.58
N ALA A 183 13.42 -8.28 9.67
CA ALA A 183 14.78 -8.61 10.09
C ALA A 183 14.97 -10.12 10.29
N GLY A 184 15.94 -10.71 9.57
CA GLY A 184 16.20 -12.16 9.58
C GLY A 184 15.16 -13.04 8.87
N GLU A 185 14.17 -12.45 8.21
CA GLU A 185 13.10 -13.15 7.50
C GLU A 185 13.42 -13.28 5.99
N GLU A 186 12.92 -14.33 5.33
CA GLU A 186 12.89 -14.37 3.85
C GLU A 186 11.82 -13.41 3.28
N PRO A 187 12.03 -12.82 2.10
CA PRO A 187 11.09 -11.85 1.54
C PRO A 187 9.80 -12.47 0.99
N GLY A 188 8.74 -11.67 0.98
CA GLY A 188 7.58 -11.88 0.11
C GLY A 188 7.86 -11.48 -1.34
N ARG A 189 6.90 -11.75 -2.22
CA ARG A 189 6.91 -11.26 -3.60
C ARG A 189 6.37 -9.84 -3.64
N LEU A 190 7.06 -8.94 -4.33
CA LEU A 190 6.67 -7.54 -4.47
C LEU A 190 6.85 -7.10 -5.91
N THR A 191 5.82 -6.47 -6.47
CA THR A 191 5.93 -5.62 -7.66
C THR A 191 5.46 -4.22 -7.29
N SER A 192 6.23 -3.18 -7.59
CA SER A 192 5.81 -1.78 -7.45
C SER A 192 5.96 -1.05 -8.77
N ARG A 193 4.93 -0.30 -9.18
CA ARG A 193 4.98 0.60 -10.34
C ARG A 193 4.71 2.04 -9.92
N LEU A 194 5.61 2.95 -10.28
CA LEU A 194 5.48 4.39 -10.10
C LEU A 194 5.36 5.09 -11.45
N THR A 195 4.24 5.77 -11.68
CA THR A 195 4.01 6.62 -12.87
C THR A 195 3.80 8.07 -12.45
N VAL A 196 4.59 9.00 -12.99
CA VAL A 196 4.48 10.45 -12.71
C VAL A 196 4.23 11.21 -14.01
N ARG A 197 3.22 12.08 -13.99
CA ARG A 197 2.80 12.89 -15.14
C ARG A 197 2.67 14.36 -14.76
N ILE A 198 3.15 15.25 -15.63
CA ILE A 198 3.13 16.70 -15.43
C ILE A 198 2.53 17.34 -16.69
N ALA A 199 1.47 18.13 -16.51
CA ALA A 199 0.63 18.66 -17.59
C ALA A 199 0.22 17.56 -18.60
N GLY A 200 -0.20 16.40 -18.09
CA GLY A 200 -0.61 15.23 -18.86
C GLY A 200 0.53 14.40 -19.50
N ARG A 201 1.73 14.96 -19.67
CA ARG A 201 2.91 14.26 -20.21
C ARG A 201 3.54 13.34 -19.17
N CYS A 202 3.94 12.13 -19.55
CA CYS A 202 4.64 11.21 -18.65
C CYS A 202 6.11 11.63 -18.51
N VAL A 203 6.61 11.75 -17.27
CA VAL A 203 8.02 12.07 -16.98
C VAL A 203 8.76 10.93 -16.28
N LEU A 204 8.02 10.00 -15.67
CA LEU A 204 8.50 8.73 -15.13
C LEU A 204 7.41 7.66 -15.32
N ASP A 205 7.81 6.46 -15.73
CA ASP A 205 7.01 5.24 -15.59
C ASP A 205 8.00 4.09 -15.35
N GLN A 206 8.10 3.63 -14.10
CA GLN A 206 9.09 2.67 -13.64
C GLN A 206 8.41 1.52 -12.89
N GLU A 207 8.85 0.30 -13.14
CA GLU A 207 8.37 -0.90 -12.47
C GLU A 207 9.54 -1.70 -11.88
N LEU A 208 9.41 -2.12 -10.63
CA LEU A 208 10.35 -2.98 -9.91
C LEU A 208 9.62 -4.26 -9.52
N SER A 209 10.22 -5.43 -9.77
CA SER A 209 9.75 -6.71 -9.25
C SER A 209 10.89 -7.43 -8.52
N CYS A 210 10.63 -7.92 -7.32
CA CYS A 210 11.60 -8.56 -6.45
C CYS A 210 10.96 -9.62 -5.53
N GLY A 211 11.80 -10.46 -4.91
CA GLY A 211 11.35 -11.60 -4.11
C GLY A 211 10.99 -12.85 -4.92
N PRO A 212 10.43 -13.89 -4.28
CA PRO A 212 10.14 -15.17 -4.92
C PRO A 212 9.15 -15.02 -6.08
N GLY A 213 9.48 -15.52 -7.27
CA GLY A 213 8.61 -15.39 -8.45
C GLY A 213 8.63 -14.01 -9.12
N ALA A 214 9.62 -13.16 -8.82
CA ALA A 214 10.05 -12.08 -9.70
C ALA A 214 10.95 -12.62 -10.84
N PRO A 215 11.20 -11.85 -11.92
CA PRO A 215 12.18 -12.20 -12.94
C PRO A 215 13.58 -12.44 -12.34
N GLY A 216 14.34 -13.37 -12.92
CA GLY A 216 15.65 -13.77 -12.39
C GLY A 216 16.67 -12.62 -12.37
N GLY A 217 17.50 -12.57 -11.31
CA GLY A 217 18.54 -11.55 -11.14
C GLY A 217 18.08 -10.28 -10.41
N TRP A 218 16.87 -10.23 -9.86
CA TRP A 218 16.38 -9.11 -9.03
C TRP A 218 17.24 -8.85 -7.79
N ASP A 219 17.93 -9.87 -7.29
CA ASP A 219 18.90 -9.84 -6.18
C ASP A 219 20.33 -9.56 -6.66
N GLY A 220 20.59 -9.68 -7.96
CA GLY A 220 21.92 -9.55 -8.56
C GLY A 220 22.48 -8.12 -8.57
N PRO A 221 23.78 -7.95 -8.90
CA PRO A 221 24.50 -6.67 -8.81
C PRO A 221 24.00 -5.59 -9.79
N ALA A 222 23.17 -5.95 -10.78
CA ALA A 222 22.55 -5.02 -11.70
C ALA A 222 21.20 -4.45 -11.21
N VAL A 223 20.67 -4.94 -10.08
CA VAL A 223 19.36 -4.53 -9.54
C VAL A 223 19.46 -4.15 -8.06
N LEU A 224 19.64 -5.12 -7.16
CA LEU A 224 19.72 -4.86 -5.71
C LEU A 224 21.08 -5.20 -5.07
N ALA A 225 21.98 -5.92 -5.75
CA ALA A 225 23.28 -6.32 -5.19
C ALA A 225 23.20 -7.01 -3.81
N GLY A 226 22.18 -7.84 -3.59
CA GLY A 226 21.89 -8.52 -2.32
C GLY A 226 21.29 -7.62 -1.23
N HIS A 227 21.06 -6.33 -1.49
CA HIS A 227 20.45 -5.40 -0.54
C HIS A 227 18.98 -5.73 -0.25
N ARG A 228 18.56 -5.42 0.98
CA ARG A 228 17.25 -5.77 1.54
C ARG A 228 16.29 -4.58 1.59
N ALA A 229 16.79 -3.36 1.40
CA ALA A 229 15.98 -2.15 1.29
C ALA A 229 16.28 -1.43 -0.04
N VAL A 230 15.23 -1.01 -0.74
CA VAL A 230 15.30 -0.26 -1.99
C VAL A 230 14.24 0.84 -1.98
N GLY A 231 14.58 2.02 -2.44
CA GLY A 231 13.68 3.17 -2.38
C GLY A 231 13.93 4.19 -3.45
N GLN A 232 12.95 5.05 -3.63
CA GLN A 232 12.96 6.10 -4.62
C GLN A 232 12.29 7.35 -4.04
N ALA A 233 12.77 8.52 -4.44
CA ALA A 233 12.09 9.78 -4.19
C ALA A 233 11.95 10.57 -5.49
N VAL A 234 10.78 11.14 -5.76
CA VAL A 234 10.56 12.04 -6.89
C VAL A 234 10.24 13.42 -6.35
N VAL A 235 11.04 14.41 -6.79
CA VAL A 235 10.81 15.82 -6.49
C VAL A 235 10.39 16.52 -7.77
N VAL A 236 9.23 17.18 -7.74
CA VAL A 236 8.72 18.03 -8.83
C VAL A 236 8.69 19.48 -8.35
N ARG A 237 9.36 20.36 -9.09
CA ARG A 237 9.49 21.81 -8.81
C ARG A 237 9.54 22.58 -10.12
N PRO A 238 8.64 23.54 -10.38
CA PRO A 238 8.63 24.34 -11.61
C PRO A 238 9.99 24.99 -11.94
N GLU A 239 10.80 25.30 -10.93
CA GLU A 239 12.17 25.81 -11.04
C GLU A 239 13.08 24.88 -11.85
N PHE A 240 12.90 23.56 -11.75
CA PHE A 240 13.70 22.56 -12.47
C PHE A 240 13.46 22.56 -13.99
N ALA A 241 12.46 23.29 -14.51
CA ALA A 241 12.36 23.56 -15.95
C ALA A 241 13.39 24.61 -16.45
N GLN A 242 13.98 25.38 -15.54
CA GLN A 242 14.93 26.45 -15.84
C GLN A 242 16.34 26.10 -15.34
N SER A 243 16.44 25.56 -14.13
CA SER A 243 17.67 25.03 -13.53
C SER A 243 17.45 23.56 -13.10
N PRO A 244 17.55 22.59 -14.02
CA PRO A 244 17.46 21.18 -13.68
C PRO A 244 18.67 20.76 -12.82
N PRO A 245 18.48 19.94 -11.76
CA PRO A 245 19.60 19.42 -10.97
C PRO A 245 20.60 18.64 -11.84
N SER A 246 21.88 18.64 -11.46
CA SER A 246 22.88 17.81 -12.15
C SER A 246 22.81 16.34 -11.71
N ALA A 247 22.90 15.43 -12.69
CA ALA A 247 22.98 13.98 -12.45
C ALA A 247 24.25 13.62 -11.69
N ARG A 248 24.14 12.80 -10.63
CA ARG A 248 25.25 12.47 -9.72
C ARG A 248 24.99 11.22 -8.89
N THR A 249 26.04 10.59 -8.39
CA THR A 249 25.94 9.64 -7.27
C THR A 249 25.72 10.40 -5.95
N ALA A 250 24.93 9.82 -5.05
CA ALA A 250 24.60 10.39 -3.74
C ALA A 250 25.17 9.53 -2.62
N GLY A 251 26.50 9.31 -2.66
CA GLY A 251 27.18 8.29 -1.86
C GLY A 251 27.05 6.89 -2.49
N GLU A 252 27.45 5.88 -1.73
CA GLU A 252 27.36 4.47 -2.15
C GLU A 252 25.91 3.99 -2.13
N GLY A 253 25.49 3.29 -3.18
CA GLY A 253 24.14 2.72 -3.31
C GLY A 253 23.05 3.70 -3.75
N ALA A 254 23.34 4.99 -3.99
CA ALA A 254 22.32 5.98 -4.37
C ALA A 254 22.73 6.91 -5.53
N ALA A 255 21.74 7.36 -6.30
CA ALA A 255 21.91 8.25 -7.47
C ALA A 255 20.78 9.27 -7.60
N VAL A 256 21.10 10.42 -8.20
CA VAL A 256 20.20 11.52 -8.54
C VAL A 256 20.14 11.63 -10.07
N LEU A 257 18.94 11.55 -10.62
CA LEU A 257 18.64 11.35 -12.04
C LEU A 257 17.59 12.39 -12.51
N PRO A 258 17.99 13.42 -13.27
CA PRO A 258 17.06 14.40 -13.84
C PRO A 258 16.11 13.75 -14.85
N LEU A 259 14.84 14.16 -14.85
CA LEU A 259 13.80 13.59 -15.70
C LEU A 259 13.47 14.51 -16.89
N ALA A 260 12.64 14.02 -17.83
CA ALA A 260 12.20 14.77 -19.01
C ALA A 260 11.09 15.82 -18.69
N GLY A 261 11.33 16.65 -17.68
CA GLY A 261 10.42 17.69 -17.19
C GLY A 261 10.96 18.40 -15.96
N PRO A 262 10.15 19.22 -15.24
CA PRO A 262 10.54 19.93 -14.02
C PRO A 262 10.64 18.98 -12.80
N ALA A 263 11.36 17.87 -12.94
CA ALA A 263 11.40 16.78 -11.98
C ALA A 263 12.75 16.06 -11.93
N VAL A 264 13.06 15.52 -10.76
CA VAL A 264 14.25 14.69 -10.52
C VAL A 264 13.84 13.45 -9.73
N LEU A 265 14.44 12.31 -10.09
CA LEU A 265 14.33 11.04 -9.41
C LEU A 265 15.61 10.82 -8.58
N VAL A 266 15.46 10.46 -7.31
CA VAL A 266 16.50 9.85 -6.49
C VAL A 266 16.19 8.36 -6.38
N THR A 267 17.17 7.49 -6.62
CA THR A 267 17.06 6.04 -6.37
C THR A 267 18.13 5.60 -5.40
N ALA A 268 17.80 4.71 -4.46
CA ALA A 268 18.76 4.17 -3.50
C ALA A 268 18.49 2.68 -3.18
N VAL A 269 19.57 1.92 -2.96
CA VAL A 269 19.59 0.57 -2.41
C VAL A 269 20.47 0.54 -1.15
N ALA A 270 20.09 -0.24 -0.14
CA ALA A 270 20.82 -0.30 1.12
C ALA A 270 20.64 -1.64 1.87
N PRO A 271 21.58 -2.03 2.76
CA PRO A 271 21.44 -3.22 3.59
C PRO A 271 20.18 -3.23 4.47
N ASP A 272 19.69 -2.05 4.88
CA ASP A 272 18.54 -1.89 5.77
C ASP A 272 17.78 -0.58 5.53
N ALA A 273 16.59 -0.48 6.12
CA ALA A 273 15.69 0.67 5.98
C ALA A 273 16.24 1.98 6.61
N LEU A 274 17.08 1.90 7.65
CA LEU A 274 17.65 3.07 8.30
C LEU A 274 18.76 3.70 7.44
N ARG A 275 19.60 2.88 6.78
CA ARG A 275 20.56 3.41 5.81
C ARG A 275 19.86 3.87 4.53
N LEU A 276 18.80 3.20 4.07
CA LEU A 276 17.98 3.68 2.95
C LEU A 276 17.38 5.06 3.22
N ARG A 277 16.69 5.23 4.35
CA ARG A 277 16.10 6.51 4.77
C ARG A 277 17.14 7.62 4.79
N ARG A 278 18.32 7.34 5.38
CA ARG A 278 19.45 8.29 5.42
C ARG A 278 19.92 8.69 4.01
N LEU A 279 20.18 7.74 3.12
CA LEU A 279 20.62 8.04 1.74
C LEU A 279 19.59 8.90 0.98
N LEU A 280 18.30 8.60 1.12
CA LEU A 280 17.22 9.37 0.48
C LEU A 280 17.10 10.77 1.09
N ASP A 281 17.10 10.91 2.41
CA ASP A 281 16.97 12.21 3.08
C ASP A 281 18.25 13.08 2.89
N GLU A 282 19.45 12.47 2.86
CA GLU A 282 20.74 13.11 2.51
C GLU A 282 20.69 13.65 1.06
N ALA A 283 20.23 12.83 0.10
CA ALA A 283 20.12 13.23 -1.30
C ALA A 283 19.05 14.30 -1.53
N LEU A 284 17.91 14.23 -0.83
CA LEU A 284 16.83 15.22 -0.88
C LEU A 284 17.26 16.58 -0.30
N ALA A 285 17.98 16.61 0.82
CA ALA A 285 18.54 17.84 1.36
C ALA A 285 19.52 18.51 0.37
N GLY A 286 20.27 17.70 -0.39
CA GLY A 286 21.10 18.17 -1.50
C GLY A 286 20.33 18.68 -2.74
N LEU A 287 18.99 18.78 -2.71
CA LEU A 287 18.16 19.43 -3.73
C LEU A 287 17.52 20.74 -3.23
N ASP A 288 17.79 21.13 -1.98
CA ASP A 288 17.30 22.37 -1.35
C ASP A 288 18.39 23.46 -1.26
N GLY A 289 19.59 23.22 -1.82
CA GLY A 289 20.80 24.02 -1.60
C GLY A 289 21.56 24.48 -2.85
N ASP A 290 20.93 24.43 -4.03
CA ASP A 290 21.42 24.99 -5.31
C ASP A 290 20.64 26.28 -5.65
#